data_AF-A0A8J3G8J4-F1
#
_entry.id   AF-A0A8J3G8J4-F1
#
_cell.length_a   1.000
_cell.length_b   1.000
_cell.length_c   1.000
_cell.angle_alpha   90.00
_cell.angle_beta   90.00
_cell.angle_gamma   90.00
#
_symmetry.space_group_name_H-M   'P 1'
#
loop_
_entity.id
_entity.type
_entity.pdbx_description
1 polymer ?
#
loop_
_entity_poly.entity_id
_entity_poly.type
_entity_poly.pdbx_seq_one_letter_code
_entity_poly.pdbx_strand_id
1 'polypeptide(L)'
;MMISQPFYVDPYLLEYFGLVLLLLVLFGASFAHDKASFLTKSLGLGVVVLPILYFYVIIDAHLVNIPFTDDFVLLETVRDFRQEQDFVAAVKILFAQVNQHRFAFERLVMLALVFITGTVNIKVLITLGNLFLLGILYLFALTFRDERVAWYYFLPIPFVLFNLTFYENAFWGIAAIQNTPLLFFAFLSAYSLGRANRAGLWVGAISALIVTFVSGTGMLAWIIGAVILVFQKRYRSLLWWSMLAIGSIAFYFLFDYQFIASANAPKPWEHPIFNGLLLLGFVGNSLYLDIPHPMQQDFYPDMMASVYLGIFIGVVFLGWLIRSLLSQKLKASYWFVLGAFLFGLGTGAMFVLSRPMGQFFMYGGSIFSRRYMIFGAVLLAVAYVALVVLTRRLRYIQPVVLVLGLLGFVALNFQSYFSSIVHLRQQHDELLLDGYYWKNYTTFLTDGDNFGDKPFWNHPTRMKELVGAIETSGLSNLYASDKLPSPAQLRAQTKDKSALYKGTFAARAGYRMAENNFPAEYIEFESQSKDTVYSACFLLVSDRHILPLPAIPAPYAWEEFLKHKTYYSAKNQYGLFRGKLPSGKFQIWIMSPEPVSDKHWDLRYTTKIVRLAEK
;
A
#
# COMPACT_ATOMS: atom_id res chain seq x y z
N MET A 1 -9.30 -18.14 8.51
CA MET A 1 -7.85 -18.31 8.32
C MET A 1 -7.46 -19.54 7.48
N MET A 2 -8.29 -20.59 7.33
CA MET A 2 -7.96 -21.74 6.44
C MET A 2 -8.24 -21.52 4.94
N ILE A 3 -9.09 -20.54 4.57
CA ILE A 3 -9.52 -20.33 3.17
C ILE A 3 -8.44 -19.65 2.30
N SER A 4 -7.59 -18.81 2.90
CA SER A 4 -6.59 -17.99 2.20
C SER A 4 -5.22 -18.66 2.04
N GLN A 5 -4.91 -19.70 2.82
CA GLN A 5 -3.61 -20.39 2.76
C GLN A 5 -3.23 -20.92 1.36
N PRO A 6 -4.16 -21.49 0.56
CA PRO A 6 -3.84 -21.90 -0.81
C PRO A 6 -3.40 -20.73 -1.70
N PHE A 7 -3.92 -19.52 -1.47
CA PHE A 7 -3.63 -18.32 -2.28
C PHE A 7 -2.21 -17.78 -2.08
N TYR A 8 -1.57 -18.12 -0.97
CA TYR A 8 -0.15 -17.82 -0.73
C TYR A 8 0.76 -18.71 -1.58
N VAL A 9 0.31 -19.93 -1.84
CA VAL A 9 1.03 -20.95 -2.61
C VAL A 9 0.82 -20.77 -4.11
N ASP A 10 -0.43 -20.62 -4.54
CA ASP A 10 -0.80 -20.22 -5.89
C ASP A 10 -1.93 -19.21 -5.80
N PRO A 11 -1.77 -17.97 -6.29
CA PRO A 11 -2.80 -16.94 -6.19
C PRO A 11 -4.06 -17.23 -7.02
N TYR A 12 -4.10 -18.29 -7.85
CA TYR A 12 -5.24 -18.60 -8.73
C TYR A 12 -5.60 -17.46 -9.69
N LEU A 13 -4.57 -16.80 -10.21
CA LEU A 13 -4.71 -15.60 -11.02
C LEU A 13 -5.46 -15.90 -12.34
N LEU A 14 -5.20 -17.06 -12.95
CA LEU A 14 -5.86 -17.45 -14.21
C LEU A 14 -7.34 -17.74 -13.98
N GLU A 15 -7.69 -18.41 -12.89
CA GLU A 15 -9.05 -18.74 -12.49
C GLU A 15 -9.84 -17.47 -12.16
N TYR A 16 -9.24 -16.55 -11.40
CA TYR A 16 -9.86 -15.28 -11.06
C TYR A 16 -10.21 -14.48 -12.32
N PHE A 17 -9.27 -14.28 -13.23
CA PHE A 17 -9.54 -13.52 -14.46
C PHE A 17 -10.40 -14.29 -15.47
N GLY A 18 -10.28 -15.62 -15.53
CA GLY A 18 -11.19 -16.47 -16.30
C GLY A 18 -12.64 -16.31 -15.83
N LEU A 19 -12.86 -16.27 -14.51
CA LEU A 19 -14.18 -16.03 -13.93
C LEU A 19 -14.68 -14.61 -14.18
N VAL A 20 -13.83 -13.59 -14.08
CA VAL A 20 -14.17 -12.20 -14.44
C VAL A 20 -14.65 -12.13 -15.89
N LEU A 21 -13.88 -12.69 -16.83
CA LEU A 21 -14.24 -12.69 -18.26
C LEU A 21 -15.55 -13.44 -18.52
N LEU A 22 -15.71 -14.62 -17.92
CA LEU A 22 -16.93 -15.41 -18.03
C LEU A 22 -18.15 -14.61 -17.53
N LEU A 23 -18.05 -14.00 -16.35
CA LEU A 23 -19.13 -13.18 -15.78
C LEU A 23 -19.47 -11.98 -16.66
N LEU A 24 -18.47 -11.31 -17.24
CA LEU A 24 -18.68 -10.17 -18.14
C LEU A 24 -19.36 -10.59 -19.44
N VAL A 25 -18.96 -11.71 -20.03
CA VAL A 25 -19.58 -12.27 -21.25
C VAL A 25 -21.04 -12.66 -20.97
N LEU A 26 -21.28 -13.41 -19.89
CA LEU A 26 -22.63 -13.81 -19.48
C LEU A 26 -23.49 -12.59 -19.15
N PHE A 27 -22.92 -11.59 -18.49
CA PHE A 27 -23.61 -10.33 -18.16
C PHE A 27 -24.04 -9.61 -19.44
N GLY A 28 -23.14 -9.45 -20.41
CA GLY A 28 -23.46 -8.86 -21.72
C GLY A 28 -24.53 -9.66 -22.47
N ALA A 29 -24.41 -10.99 -22.52
CA ALA A 29 -25.38 -11.86 -23.17
C ALA A 29 -26.78 -11.82 -22.53
N SER A 30 -26.86 -11.57 -21.22
CA SER A 30 -28.13 -11.50 -20.49
C SER A 30 -29.06 -10.38 -20.99
N PHE A 31 -28.53 -9.34 -21.63
CA PHE A 31 -29.34 -8.26 -22.21
C PHE A 31 -30.08 -8.68 -23.50
N ALA A 32 -29.73 -9.82 -24.10
CA ALA A 32 -30.44 -10.33 -25.28
C ALA A 32 -31.80 -10.96 -24.95
N HIS A 33 -32.13 -11.16 -23.67
CA HIS A 33 -33.34 -11.85 -23.22
C HIS A 33 -34.07 -11.03 -22.14
N ASP A 34 -35.20 -10.39 -22.49
CA ASP A 34 -35.94 -9.49 -21.58
C ASP A 34 -36.41 -10.16 -20.27
N LYS A 35 -36.64 -11.47 -20.28
CA LYS A 35 -37.05 -12.25 -19.10
C LYS A 35 -35.88 -12.56 -18.13
N ALA A 36 -34.64 -12.27 -18.51
CA ALA A 36 -33.44 -12.59 -17.73
C ALA A 36 -33.03 -11.51 -16.72
N SER A 37 -33.90 -10.54 -16.39
CA SER A 37 -33.54 -9.39 -15.54
C SER A 37 -32.98 -9.76 -14.16
N PHE A 38 -33.42 -10.87 -13.56
CA PHE A 38 -32.83 -11.42 -12.34
C PHE A 38 -31.38 -11.88 -12.57
N LEU A 39 -31.14 -12.62 -13.65
CA LEU A 39 -29.82 -13.12 -14.02
C LEU A 39 -28.85 -11.96 -14.29
N THR A 40 -29.27 -10.92 -15.01
CA THR A 40 -28.45 -9.72 -15.26
C THR A 40 -27.98 -9.07 -13.96
N LYS A 41 -28.87 -8.92 -12.97
CA LYS A 41 -28.53 -8.34 -11.67
C LYS A 41 -27.58 -9.23 -10.89
N SER A 42 -27.82 -10.53 -10.85
CA SER A 42 -26.97 -11.50 -10.14
C SER A 42 -25.58 -11.57 -10.75
N LEU A 43 -25.46 -11.60 -12.08
CA LEU A 43 -24.18 -11.58 -12.78
C LEU A 43 -23.41 -10.28 -12.54
N GLY A 44 -24.08 -9.13 -12.64
CA GLY A 44 -23.42 -7.85 -12.36
C GLY A 44 -23.02 -7.67 -10.89
N LEU A 45 -23.80 -8.22 -9.95
CA LEU A 45 -23.37 -8.30 -8.54
C LEU A 45 -22.11 -9.16 -8.41
N GLY A 46 -22.06 -10.30 -9.11
CA GLY A 46 -20.85 -11.14 -9.19
C GLY A 46 -19.63 -10.36 -9.69
N VAL A 47 -19.78 -9.59 -10.78
CA VAL A 47 -18.72 -8.72 -11.33
C VAL A 47 -18.24 -7.67 -10.32
N VAL A 48 -19.13 -7.13 -9.49
CA VAL A 48 -18.78 -6.15 -8.45
C VAL A 48 -18.08 -6.80 -7.25
N VAL A 49 -18.61 -7.92 -6.77
CA VAL A 49 -18.15 -8.56 -5.53
C VAL A 49 -16.84 -9.32 -5.73
N LEU A 50 -16.63 -9.92 -6.91
CA LEU A 50 -15.46 -10.75 -7.20
C LEU A 50 -14.10 -10.04 -6.98
N PRO A 51 -13.83 -8.84 -7.53
CA PRO A 51 -12.56 -8.13 -7.28
C PRO A 51 -12.38 -7.74 -5.81
N ILE A 52 -13.47 -7.46 -5.09
CA ILE A 52 -13.44 -7.13 -3.66
C ILE A 52 -12.98 -8.36 -2.85
N LEU A 53 -13.62 -9.50 -3.08
CA LEU A 53 -13.28 -10.74 -2.38
C LEU A 53 -11.85 -11.18 -2.69
N TYR A 54 -11.47 -11.15 -3.97
CA TYR A 54 -10.13 -11.54 -4.39
C TYR A 54 -9.05 -10.66 -3.74
N PHE A 55 -9.25 -9.33 -3.69
CA PHE A 55 -8.34 -8.42 -3.00
C PHE A 55 -8.13 -8.79 -1.54
N TYR A 56 -9.22 -8.95 -0.76
CA TYR A 56 -9.08 -9.28 0.67
C TYR A 56 -8.53 -10.68 0.91
N VAL A 57 -8.81 -11.66 0.03
CA VAL A 57 -8.22 -13.00 0.11
C VAL A 57 -6.72 -12.96 -0.16
N ILE A 58 -6.27 -12.26 -1.20
CA ILE A 58 -4.85 -12.12 -1.53
C ILE A 58 -4.12 -11.38 -0.42
N ILE A 59 -4.66 -10.28 0.10
CA ILE A 59 -4.07 -9.57 1.22
C ILE A 59 -4.01 -10.49 2.45
N ASP A 60 -5.12 -11.10 2.89
CA ASP A 60 -5.15 -11.98 4.07
C ASP A 60 -4.16 -13.16 3.97
N ALA A 61 -3.98 -13.73 2.77
CA ALA A 61 -3.03 -14.80 2.50
C ALA A 61 -1.57 -14.37 2.75
N HIS A 62 -1.26 -13.09 2.52
CA HIS A 62 0.08 -12.54 2.65
C HIS A 62 0.30 -11.76 3.97
N LEU A 63 -0.73 -11.40 4.73
CA LEU A 63 -0.53 -10.66 5.98
C LEU A 63 0.05 -11.54 7.11
N VAL A 64 1.08 -11.02 7.76
CA VAL A 64 1.65 -11.52 9.01
C VAL A 64 1.45 -10.52 10.14
N ASN A 65 1.38 -11.00 11.39
CA ASN A 65 1.25 -10.11 12.55
C ASN A 65 2.63 -9.66 13.07
N ILE A 66 3.38 -8.94 12.24
CA ILE A 66 4.73 -8.46 12.53
C ILE A 66 4.80 -6.98 12.15
N PRO A 67 5.26 -6.09 13.04
CA PRO A 67 5.39 -4.66 12.74
C PRO A 67 6.46 -4.42 11.70
N PHE A 68 6.20 -3.49 10.77
CA PHE A 68 7.13 -3.08 9.74
C PHE A 68 7.46 -1.58 9.87
N THR A 69 8.76 -1.26 9.97
CA THR A 69 9.32 0.12 9.97
C THR A 69 8.54 1.09 10.89
N ASP A 70 7.83 2.09 10.37
CA ASP A 70 7.09 3.09 11.16
C ASP A 70 5.97 2.50 12.03
N ASP A 71 5.55 1.25 11.84
CA ASP A 71 4.60 0.57 12.74
C ASP A 71 5.11 0.55 14.19
N PHE A 72 6.42 0.50 14.40
CA PHE A 72 7.03 0.53 15.72
C PHE A 72 6.72 1.81 16.51
N VAL A 73 6.35 2.91 15.84
CA VAL A 73 5.88 4.15 16.50
C VAL A 73 4.54 3.93 17.20
N LEU A 74 3.66 3.09 16.63
CA LEU A 74 2.40 2.72 17.27
C LEU A 74 2.64 1.81 18.47
N LEU A 75 3.61 0.90 18.38
CA LEU A 75 4.04 0.05 19.49
C LEU A 75 4.59 0.88 20.66
N GLU A 76 5.43 1.88 20.36
CA GLU A 76 5.92 2.83 21.36
C GLU A 76 4.77 3.57 22.04
N THR A 77 3.78 4.00 21.27
CA THR A 77 2.57 4.62 21.83
C THR A 77 1.85 3.68 22.80
N VAL A 78 1.70 2.39 22.46
CA VAL A 78 1.06 1.40 23.35
C VAL A 78 1.86 1.23 24.64
N ARG A 79 3.19 1.15 24.57
CA ARG A 79 4.05 1.05 25.76
C ARG A 79 3.90 2.27 26.65
N ASP A 80 4.07 3.46 26.08
CA ASP A 80 4.12 4.71 26.84
C ASP A 80 2.75 5.04 27.43
N PHE A 81 1.68 4.87 26.65
CA PHE A 81 0.31 5.15 27.11
C PHE A 81 -0.14 4.22 28.25
N ARG A 82 0.35 2.98 28.30
CA ARG A 82 0.04 2.04 29.41
C ARG A 82 0.77 2.38 30.71
N GLN A 83 1.90 3.07 30.62
CA GLN A 83 2.72 3.46 31.77
C GLN A 83 2.34 4.84 32.31
N GLU A 84 1.69 5.67 31.49
CA GLU A 84 1.31 7.02 31.85
C GLU A 84 0.00 7.07 32.66
N GLN A 85 0.04 7.79 33.77
CA GLN A 85 -1.11 7.99 34.67
C GLN A 85 -1.65 9.42 34.60
N ASP A 86 -0.82 10.38 34.18
CA ASP A 86 -1.24 11.77 34.02
C ASP A 86 -2.02 11.96 32.71
N PHE A 87 -3.20 12.57 32.82
CA PHE A 87 -4.08 12.78 31.67
C PHE A 87 -3.46 13.68 30.59
N VAL A 88 -2.74 14.73 30.98
CA VAL A 88 -2.14 15.68 30.03
C VAL A 88 -0.97 15.02 29.30
N ALA A 89 -0.14 14.26 30.03
CA ALA A 89 0.94 13.47 29.44
C ALA A 89 0.40 12.39 28.49
N ALA A 90 -0.70 11.70 28.85
CA ALA A 90 -1.36 10.75 27.97
C ALA A 90 -1.88 11.41 26.67
N VAL A 91 -2.46 12.61 26.76
CA VAL A 91 -2.86 13.40 25.59
C VAL A 91 -1.63 13.80 24.75
N LYS A 92 -0.51 14.17 25.38
CA LYS A 92 0.75 14.43 24.66
C LYS A 92 1.23 13.21 23.89
N ILE A 93 1.18 12.01 24.48
CA ILE A 93 1.54 10.76 23.81
C ILE A 93 0.67 10.54 22.56
N LEU A 94 -0.65 10.76 22.66
CA LEU A 94 -1.56 10.59 21.53
C LEU A 94 -1.26 11.55 20.38
N PHE A 95 -1.02 12.82 20.68
CA PHE A 95 -0.82 13.84 19.66
C PHE A 95 0.65 14.12 19.32
N ALA A 96 1.62 13.43 19.92
CA ALA A 96 3.04 13.62 19.69
C ALA A 96 3.39 13.58 18.20
N GLN A 97 4.26 14.49 17.77
CA GLN A 97 4.67 14.61 16.38
C GLN A 97 5.56 13.44 15.95
N VAL A 98 5.30 12.92 14.75
CA VAL A 98 6.12 11.91 14.07
C VAL A 98 6.43 12.48 12.69
N ASN A 99 7.70 12.78 12.42
CA ASN A 99 8.10 13.56 11.25
C ASN A 99 7.30 14.87 11.16
N GLN A 100 6.55 15.11 10.09
CA GLN A 100 5.71 16.30 9.91
C GLN A 100 4.22 16.05 10.27
N HIS A 101 3.91 14.89 10.82
CA HIS A 101 2.54 14.43 11.03
C HIS A 101 2.20 14.27 12.51
N ARG A 102 0.90 14.25 12.81
CA ARG A 102 0.34 13.83 14.09
C ARG A 102 -0.54 12.61 13.87
N PHE A 103 -0.10 11.45 14.37
CA PHE A 103 -0.75 10.15 14.15
C PHE A 103 -1.81 9.82 15.21
N ALA A 104 -2.61 10.80 15.62
CA ALA A 104 -3.53 10.58 16.75
C ALA A 104 -4.62 9.57 16.37
N PHE A 105 -5.10 9.57 15.13
CA PHE A 105 -6.08 8.59 14.66
C PHE A 105 -5.50 7.17 14.71
N GLU A 106 -4.32 6.96 14.14
CA GLU A 106 -3.65 5.66 14.05
C GLU A 106 -3.33 5.10 15.44
N ARG A 107 -2.86 5.97 16.34
CA ARG A 107 -2.61 5.64 17.74
C ARG A 107 -3.87 5.23 18.49
N LEU A 108 -4.97 5.98 18.32
CA LEU A 108 -6.26 5.65 18.95
C LEU A 108 -6.80 4.32 18.44
N VAL A 109 -6.69 4.06 17.12
CA VAL A 109 -7.08 2.77 16.55
C VAL A 109 -6.22 1.64 17.12
N MET A 110 -4.90 1.81 17.20
CA MET A 110 -4.00 0.80 17.79
C MET A 110 -4.33 0.53 19.26
N LEU A 111 -4.54 1.57 20.07
CA LEU A 111 -4.89 1.41 21.49
C LEU A 111 -6.25 0.71 21.65
N ALA A 112 -7.24 1.08 20.85
CA ALA A 112 -8.54 0.40 20.83
C ALA A 112 -8.40 -1.07 20.43
N LEU A 113 -7.56 -1.38 19.44
CA LEU A 113 -7.27 -2.75 19.05
C LEU A 113 -6.64 -3.53 20.20
N VAL A 114 -5.56 -3.03 20.80
CA VAL A 114 -4.91 -3.69 21.94
C VAL A 114 -5.86 -3.89 23.11
N PHE A 115 -6.76 -2.94 23.37
CA PHE A 115 -7.80 -3.08 24.40
C PHE A 115 -8.76 -4.24 24.12
N ILE A 116 -9.11 -4.48 22.84
CA ILE A 116 -10.04 -5.54 22.43
C ILE A 116 -9.35 -6.89 22.30
N THR A 117 -8.16 -6.94 21.68
CA THR A 117 -7.45 -8.19 21.35
C THR A 117 -6.47 -8.63 22.43
N GLY A 118 -6.12 -7.76 23.37
CA GLY A 118 -5.11 -8.00 24.41
C GLY A 118 -3.66 -7.89 23.92
N THR A 119 -3.43 -7.89 22.60
CA THR A 119 -2.11 -7.81 21.97
C THR A 119 -2.13 -6.83 20.80
N VAL A 120 -0.95 -6.36 20.39
CA VAL A 120 -0.75 -5.66 19.13
C VAL A 120 -1.05 -6.62 17.99
N ASN A 121 -1.94 -6.18 17.08
CA ASN A 121 -2.32 -6.95 15.91
C ASN A 121 -2.25 -6.11 14.63
N ILE A 122 -1.08 -6.12 14.00
CA ILE A 122 -0.78 -5.41 12.76
C ILE A 122 -1.66 -5.92 11.61
N LYS A 123 -1.90 -7.23 11.55
CA LYS A 123 -2.78 -7.83 10.53
C LYS A 123 -4.20 -7.28 10.59
N VAL A 124 -4.77 -7.14 11.79
CA VAL A 124 -6.09 -6.52 11.98
C VAL A 124 -6.06 -5.02 11.66
N LEU A 125 -5.00 -4.31 12.05
CA LEU A 125 -4.82 -2.89 11.71
C LEU A 125 -4.83 -2.66 10.19
N ILE A 126 -4.06 -3.44 9.43
CA ILE A 126 -4.01 -3.38 7.97
C ILE A 126 -5.37 -3.69 7.36
N THR A 127 -6.05 -4.72 7.87
CA THR A 127 -7.39 -5.10 7.41
C THR A 127 -8.38 -3.95 7.63
N LEU A 128 -8.38 -3.34 8.82
CA LEU A 128 -9.22 -2.18 9.13
C LEU A 128 -8.91 -0.98 8.23
N GLY A 129 -7.63 -0.66 8.01
CA GLY A 129 -7.23 0.40 7.08
C GLY A 129 -7.81 0.18 5.69
N ASN A 130 -7.68 -1.03 5.14
CA ASN A 130 -8.23 -1.36 3.83
C ASN A 130 -9.76 -1.43 3.79
N LEU A 131 -10.47 -1.70 4.90
CA LEU A 131 -11.95 -1.69 4.92
C LEU A 131 -12.55 -0.32 4.57
N PHE A 132 -11.80 0.76 4.75
CA PHE A 132 -12.22 2.10 4.30
C PHE A 132 -12.36 2.23 2.78
N LEU A 133 -11.75 1.34 1.97
CA LEU A 133 -12.02 1.24 0.53
C LEU A 133 -13.49 0.90 0.24
N LEU A 134 -14.12 0.05 1.05
CA LEU A 134 -15.56 -0.26 0.93
C LEU A 134 -16.40 0.98 1.22
N GLY A 135 -15.95 1.82 2.17
CA GLY A 135 -16.56 3.12 2.44
C GLY A 135 -16.50 4.05 1.22
N ILE A 136 -15.33 4.13 0.56
CA ILE A 136 -15.16 4.93 -0.67
C ILE A 136 -16.06 4.37 -1.80
N LEU A 137 -16.06 3.05 -2.00
CA LEU A 137 -16.93 2.37 -2.97
C LEU A 137 -18.41 2.69 -2.71
N TYR A 138 -18.84 2.68 -1.45
CA TYR A 138 -20.20 3.01 -1.05
C TYR A 138 -20.57 4.47 -1.36
N LEU A 139 -19.68 5.44 -1.12
CA LEU A 139 -19.90 6.85 -1.49
C LEU A 139 -20.07 7.02 -3.01
N PHE A 140 -19.31 6.26 -3.82
CA PHE A 140 -19.55 6.21 -5.26
C PHE A 140 -20.91 5.61 -5.60
N ALA A 141 -21.32 4.52 -4.97
CA ALA A 141 -22.64 3.91 -5.20
C ALA A 141 -23.79 4.89 -4.89
N LEU A 142 -23.68 5.65 -3.79
CA LEU A 142 -24.64 6.70 -3.45
C LEU A 142 -24.70 7.80 -4.52
N THR A 143 -23.56 8.17 -5.11
CA THR A 143 -23.49 9.17 -6.18
C THR A 143 -24.23 8.71 -7.43
N PHE A 144 -24.07 7.44 -7.83
CA PHE A 144 -24.78 6.87 -8.97
C PHE A 144 -26.30 6.84 -8.74
N ARG A 145 -26.72 6.49 -7.52
CA ARG A 145 -28.13 6.52 -7.10
C ARG A 145 -28.72 7.93 -7.18
N ASP A 146 -28.01 8.93 -6.65
CA ASP A 146 -28.45 10.34 -6.65
C ASP A 146 -28.55 10.92 -8.07
N GLU A 147 -27.70 10.44 -8.99
CA GLU A 147 -27.72 10.86 -10.39
C GLU A 147 -28.65 10.06 -11.30
N ARG A 148 -29.29 9.00 -10.78
CA ARG A 148 -30.18 8.10 -11.52
C ARG A 148 -29.50 7.52 -12.76
N VAL A 149 -28.20 7.27 -12.67
CA VAL A 149 -27.44 6.56 -13.70
C VAL A 149 -27.77 5.07 -13.57
N ALA A 150 -27.81 4.35 -14.70
CA ALA A 150 -28.02 2.92 -14.65
C ALA A 150 -26.90 2.22 -13.85
N TRP A 151 -27.29 1.28 -12.99
CA TRP A 151 -26.40 0.66 -12.02
C TRP A 151 -25.19 -0.06 -12.64
N TYR A 152 -25.30 -0.55 -13.88
CA TYR A 152 -24.22 -1.27 -14.56
C TYR A 152 -23.05 -0.35 -14.98
N TYR A 153 -23.23 0.97 -14.99
CA TYR A 153 -22.10 1.89 -15.11
C TYR A 153 -21.21 1.91 -13.86
N PHE A 154 -21.61 1.24 -12.78
CA PHE A 154 -20.80 1.10 -11.57
C PHE A 154 -19.79 -0.05 -11.68
N LEU A 155 -19.99 -1.00 -12.62
CA LEU A 155 -19.21 -2.24 -12.72
C LEU A 155 -17.69 -2.05 -12.80
N PRO A 156 -17.14 -1.01 -13.46
CA PRO A 156 -15.69 -0.85 -13.51
C PRO A 156 -15.06 -0.43 -12.18
N ILE A 157 -15.78 0.29 -11.31
CA ILE A 157 -15.22 0.95 -10.13
C ILE A 157 -14.51 -0.02 -9.16
N PRO A 158 -15.08 -1.20 -8.83
CA PRO A 158 -14.39 -2.18 -8.00
C PRO A 158 -13.02 -2.62 -8.55
N PHE A 159 -12.84 -2.75 -9.87
CA PHE A 159 -11.55 -3.20 -10.44
C PHE A 159 -10.44 -2.17 -10.24
N VAL A 160 -10.75 -0.87 -10.27
CA VAL A 160 -9.76 0.18 -10.00
C VAL A 160 -9.56 0.44 -8.51
N LEU A 161 -10.56 0.19 -7.65
CA LEU A 161 -10.39 0.35 -6.20
C LEU A 161 -9.69 -0.84 -5.53
N PHE A 162 -9.90 -2.06 -6.02
CA PHE A 162 -9.42 -3.30 -5.42
C PHE A 162 -8.32 -3.93 -6.30
N ASN A 163 -7.24 -3.18 -6.51
CA ASN A 163 -6.06 -3.56 -7.28
C ASN A 163 -4.78 -3.49 -6.42
N LEU A 164 -3.64 -3.95 -6.96
CA LEU A 164 -2.36 -3.97 -6.25
C LEU A 164 -1.34 -2.92 -6.75
N THR A 165 -1.77 -1.90 -7.50
CA THR A 165 -0.88 -0.78 -7.87
C THR A 165 -0.33 -0.09 -6.62
N PHE A 166 -1.07 -0.13 -5.52
CA PHE A 166 -0.68 0.40 -4.21
C PHE A 166 -0.41 -0.71 -3.18
N TYR A 167 0.15 -1.87 -3.58
CA TYR A 167 0.31 -3.01 -2.68
C TYR A 167 1.02 -2.66 -1.36
N GLU A 168 2.07 -1.82 -1.38
CA GLU A 168 2.74 -1.34 -0.15
C GLU A 168 1.74 -0.66 0.80
N ASN A 169 0.82 0.17 0.28
CA ASN A 169 -0.23 0.77 1.10
C ASN A 169 -1.21 -0.27 1.63
N ALA A 170 -1.55 -1.26 0.81
CA ALA A 170 -2.50 -2.31 1.19
C ALA A 170 -1.92 -3.30 2.20
N PHE A 171 -0.59 -3.40 2.30
CA PHE A 171 0.12 -4.37 3.14
C PHE A 171 0.76 -3.75 4.39
N TRP A 172 1.26 -2.53 4.32
CA TRP A 172 1.99 -1.91 5.43
C TRP A 172 1.01 -1.24 6.42
N GLY A 173 1.10 -1.61 7.70
CA GLY A 173 0.23 -1.18 8.80
C GLY A 173 -0.07 0.31 8.81
N ILE A 174 0.94 1.14 9.04
CA ILE A 174 0.77 2.60 9.14
C ILE A 174 0.25 3.19 7.83
N ALA A 175 0.73 2.72 6.67
CA ALA A 175 0.30 3.25 5.37
C ALA A 175 -1.18 2.96 5.13
N ALA A 176 -1.62 1.72 5.38
CA ALA A 176 -3.00 1.28 5.21
C ALA A 176 -3.97 2.09 6.06
N ILE A 177 -3.66 2.28 7.35
CA ILE A 177 -4.50 3.00 8.32
C ILE A 177 -4.36 4.53 8.20
N GLN A 178 -3.34 5.02 7.50
CA GLN A 178 -3.20 6.43 7.21
C GLN A 178 -3.89 6.83 5.90
N ASN A 179 -3.44 6.34 4.75
CA ASN A 179 -3.86 6.90 3.46
C ASN A 179 -5.31 6.54 3.08
N THR A 180 -5.77 5.32 3.41
CA THR A 180 -7.11 4.87 3.04
C THR A 180 -8.19 5.60 3.86
N PRO A 181 -8.08 5.69 5.21
CA PRO A 181 -9.01 6.48 6.01
C PRO A 181 -8.90 7.97 5.71
N LEU A 182 -7.70 8.47 5.38
CA LEU A 182 -7.51 9.86 4.96
C LEU A 182 -8.44 10.22 3.78
N LEU A 183 -8.41 9.41 2.72
CA LEU A 183 -9.28 9.55 1.56
C LEU A 183 -10.74 9.40 1.93
N PHE A 184 -11.11 8.36 2.69
CA PHE A 184 -12.49 8.12 3.08
C PHE A 184 -13.09 9.28 3.88
N PHE A 185 -12.43 9.76 4.93
CA PHE A 185 -12.97 10.82 5.78
C PHE A 185 -13.01 12.17 5.06
N ALA A 186 -12.03 12.47 4.20
CA ALA A 186 -12.11 13.64 3.33
C ALA A 186 -13.32 13.57 2.37
N PHE A 187 -13.56 12.39 1.79
CA PHE A 187 -14.67 12.14 0.87
C PHE A 187 -16.01 12.19 1.58
N LEU A 188 -16.10 11.60 2.77
CA LEU A 188 -17.27 11.64 3.63
C LEU A 188 -17.59 13.08 4.06
N SER A 189 -16.56 13.90 4.31
CA SER A 189 -16.72 15.31 4.61
C SER A 189 -17.38 16.06 3.46
N ALA A 190 -16.82 15.94 2.24
CA ALA A 190 -17.37 16.57 1.05
C ALA A 190 -18.80 16.07 0.72
N TYR A 191 -19.02 14.75 0.81
CA TYR A 191 -20.33 14.13 0.60
C TYR A 191 -21.39 14.67 1.58
N SER A 192 -21.05 14.71 2.86
CA SER A 192 -21.96 15.14 3.93
C SER A 192 -22.32 16.62 3.81
N LEU A 193 -21.34 17.49 3.52
CA LEU A 193 -21.60 18.90 3.23
C LEU A 193 -22.49 19.09 1.99
N GLY A 194 -22.35 18.21 0.99
CA GLY A 194 -23.21 18.18 -0.21
C GLY A 194 -24.70 17.97 0.08
N ARG A 195 -25.06 17.34 1.21
CA ARG A 195 -26.46 17.10 1.62
C ARG A 195 -27.20 18.36 2.07
N ALA A 196 -26.49 19.48 2.25
CA ALA A 196 -27.05 20.79 2.55
C ALA A 196 -27.94 20.89 3.81
N ASN A 197 -27.75 20.01 4.80
CA ASN A 197 -28.55 19.98 6.04
C ASN A 197 -27.66 20.04 7.32
N ARG A 198 -28.30 20.09 8.50
CA ARG A 198 -27.59 20.20 9.79
C ARG A 198 -26.77 18.95 10.13
N ALA A 199 -27.33 17.76 9.91
CA ALA A 199 -26.61 16.51 10.13
C ALA A 199 -25.36 16.41 9.24
N GLY A 200 -25.48 16.79 7.97
CA GLY A 200 -24.38 16.81 7.01
C GLY A 200 -23.27 17.80 7.37
N LEU A 201 -23.60 18.92 8.02
CA LEU A 201 -22.59 19.85 8.56
C LEU A 201 -21.75 19.17 9.66
N TRP A 202 -22.41 18.55 10.64
CA TRP A 202 -21.70 17.95 11.77
C TRP A 202 -20.96 16.67 11.41
N VAL A 203 -21.55 15.79 10.59
CA VAL A 203 -20.83 14.62 10.05
C VAL A 203 -19.63 15.07 9.23
N GLY A 204 -19.79 16.13 8.42
CA GLY A 204 -18.69 16.68 7.65
C GLY A 204 -17.58 17.26 8.53
N ALA A 205 -17.94 18.00 9.58
CA ALA A 205 -16.98 18.62 10.48
C ALA A 205 -16.24 17.59 11.33
N ILE A 206 -16.93 16.56 11.83
CA ILE A 206 -16.31 15.43 12.54
C ILE A 206 -15.35 14.69 11.61
N SER A 207 -15.75 14.44 10.36
CA SER A 207 -14.87 13.79 9.37
C SER A 207 -13.64 14.65 9.06
N ALA A 208 -13.80 15.98 8.93
CA ALA A 208 -12.70 16.92 8.75
C ALA A 208 -11.76 17.01 9.97
N LEU A 209 -12.30 16.85 11.18
CA LEU A 209 -11.51 16.77 12.40
C LEU A 209 -10.69 15.48 12.44
N ILE A 210 -11.32 14.32 12.18
CA ILE A 210 -10.64 13.02 12.15
C ILE A 210 -9.49 13.05 11.13
N VAL A 211 -9.78 13.45 9.88
CA VAL A 211 -8.80 13.44 8.79
C VAL A 211 -7.60 14.37 9.08
N THR A 212 -7.80 15.48 9.81
CA THR A 212 -6.71 16.39 10.26
C THR A 212 -5.67 15.68 11.12
N PHE A 213 -6.08 14.67 11.88
CA PHE A 213 -5.22 13.89 12.78
C PHE A 213 -4.91 12.48 12.26
N VAL A 214 -5.22 12.21 11.00
CA VAL A 214 -4.65 11.11 10.21
C VAL A 214 -3.37 11.59 9.53
N SER A 215 -3.41 12.77 8.90
CA SER A 215 -2.22 13.39 8.31
C SER A 215 -2.40 14.90 8.18
N GLY A 216 -1.30 15.64 8.09
CA GLY A 216 -1.31 17.09 7.87
C GLY A 216 -2.07 17.50 6.59
N THR A 217 -2.08 16.64 5.57
CA THR A 217 -2.87 16.84 4.34
C THR A 217 -4.38 16.87 4.61
N GLY A 218 -4.85 16.25 5.69
CA GLY A 218 -6.25 16.28 6.09
C GLY A 218 -6.79 17.69 6.34
N MET A 219 -5.93 18.65 6.64
CA MET A 219 -6.34 20.06 6.79
C MET A 219 -6.97 20.63 5.52
N LEU A 220 -6.66 20.09 4.34
CA LEU A 220 -7.30 20.48 3.07
C LEU A 220 -8.82 20.28 3.12
N ALA A 221 -9.33 19.33 3.92
CA ALA A 221 -10.76 19.12 4.08
C ALA A 221 -11.47 20.38 4.61
N TRP A 222 -10.83 21.16 5.49
CA TRP A 222 -11.38 22.42 6.00
C TRP A 222 -11.49 23.48 4.90
N ILE A 223 -10.46 23.62 4.07
CA ILE A 223 -10.43 24.56 2.93
C ILE A 223 -11.52 24.18 1.93
N ILE A 224 -11.58 22.91 1.55
CA ILE A 224 -12.56 22.38 0.59
C ILE A 224 -13.98 22.54 1.12
N GLY A 225 -14.22 22.22 2.39
CA GLY A 225 -15.51 22.40 3.02
C GLY A 225 -15.96 23.86 3.08
N ALA A 226 -15.03 24.78 3.34
CA ALA A 226 -15.30 26.21 3.28
C ALA A 226 -15.69 26.66 1.86
N VAL A 227 -14.96 26.21 0.83
CA VAL A 227 -15.31 26.45 -0.58
C VAL A 227 -16.72 25.94 -0.86
N ILE A 228 -17.04 24.68 -0.52
CA ILE A 228 -18.38 24.11 -0.71
C ILE A 228 -19.46 24.98 -0.02
N LEU A 229 -19.26 25.37 1.23
CA LEU A 229 -20.23 26.17 2.00
C LEU A 229 -20.42 27.59 1.45
N VAL A 230 -19.37 28.23 0.95
CA VAL A 230 -19.42 29.53 0.28
C VAL A 230 -20.25 29.44 -0.99
N PHE A 231 -19.98 28.46 -1.85
CA PHE A 231 -20.74 28.26 -3.08
C PHE A 231 -22.20 27.85 -2.82
N GLN A 232 -22.47 27.12 -1.72
CA GLN A 232 -23.83 26.83 -1.25
C GLN A 232 -24.52 28.06 -0.60
N LYS A 233 -23.82 29.18 -0.42
CA LYS A 233 -24.29 30.40 0.28
C LYS A 233 -24.75 30.14 1.73
N ARG A 234 -24.15 29.15 2.41
CA ARG A 234 -24.51 28.74 3.78
C ARG A 234 -23.61 29.40 4.82
N TYR A 235 -23.63 30.73 4.89
CA TYR A 235 -22.69 31.49 5.73
C TYR A 235 -22.77 31.19 7.23
N ARG A 236 -23.95 30.87 7.77
CA ARG A 236 -24.07 30.43 9.18
C ARG A 236 -23.37 29.11 9.45
N SER A 237 -23.44 28.17 8.50
CA SER A 237 -22.70 26.90 8.58
C SER A 237 -21.21 27.13 8.40
N LEU A 238 -20.82 28.07 7.52
CA LEU A 238 -19.43 28.49 7.34
C LEU A 238 -18.82 29.07 8.61
N LEU A 239 -19.57 29.85 9.39
CA LEU A 239 -19.07 30.39 10.67
C LEU A 239 -18.65 29.25 11.63
N TRP A 240 -19.54 28.29 11.89
CA TRP A 240 -19.23 27.15 12.74
C TRP A 240 -18.09 26.29 12.17
N TRP A 241 -18.09 26.08 10.85
CA TRP A 241 -17.02 25.38 10.16
C TRP A 241 -15.66 26.04 10.36
N SER A 242 -15.58 27.36 10.17
CA SER A 242 -14.35 28.13 10.34
C SER A 242 -13.88 28.16 11.79
N MET A 243 -14.79 28.25 12.77
CA MET A 243 -14.43 28.16 14.19
C MET A 243 -13.79 26.82 14.53
N LEU A 244 -14.37 25.71 14.05
CA LEU A 244 -13.81 24.37 14.25
C LEU A 244 -12.48 24.19 13.51
N ALA A 245 -12.37 24.70 12.28
CA ALA A 245 -11.14 24.67 11.51
C ALA A 245 -10.01 25.41 12.24
N ILE A 246 -10.26 26.64 12.70
CA ILE A 246 -9.28 27.45 13.44
C ILE A 246 -8.87 26.73 14.72
N GLY A 247 -9.82 26.22 15.51
CA GLY A 247 -9.50 25.48 16.74
C GLY A 247 -8.65 24.23 16.48
N SER A 248 -8.98 23.45 15.45
CA SER A 248 -8.26 22.22 15.09
C SER A 248 -6.85 22.51 14.59
N ILE A 249 -6.70 23.52 13.72
CA ILE A 249 -5.39 23.92 13.16
C ILE A 249 -4.52 24.57 14.23
N ALA A 250 -5.10 25.44 15.07
CA ALA A 250 -4.39 26.03 16.20
C ALA A 250 -3.89 24.95 17.16
N PHE A 251 -4.74 23.97 17.51
CA PHE A 251 -4.29 22.83 18.31
C PHE A 251 -3.16 22.06 17.63
N TYR A 252 -3.28 21.76 16.32
CA TYR A 252 -2.26 21.03 15.59
C TYR A 252 -0.87 21.70 15.64
N PHE A 253 -0.78 23.03 15.51
CA PHE A 253 0.50 23.73 15.46
C PHE A 253 0.98 24.29 16.79
N LEU A 254 0.08 24.59 17.74
CA LEU A 254 0.45 25.16 19.04
C LEU A 254 0.71 24.10 20.11
N PHE A 255 0.26 22.87 19.92
CA PHE A 255 0.43 21.79 20.89
C PHE A 255 1.74 21.02 20.70
N ASP A 256 2.88 21.62 21.05
CA ASP A 256 4.20 20.96 20.98
C ASP A 256 4.56 20.49 19.55
N TYR A 257 4.36 21.37 18.56
CA TYR A 257 4.77 21.14 17.17
C TYR A 257 6.11 21.81 16.91
N GLN A 258 7.02 21.09 16.25
CA GLN A 258 8.28 21.63 15.76
C GLN A 258 8.27 21.66 14.23
N PHE A 259 8.53 22.83 13.67
CA PHE A 259 8.66 22.98 12.22
C PHE A 259 9.98 22.36 11.75
N ILE A 260 9.88 21.25 11.02
CA ILE A 260 11.01 20.61 10.37
C ILE A 260 11.23 21.28 9.01
N ALA A 261 12.21 22.17 8.93
CA ALA A 261 12.58 22.85 7.68
C ALA A 261 13.51 21.95 6.84
N SER A 262 13.17 21.76 5.57
CA SER A 262 14.08 21.17 4.59
C SER A 262 15.09 22.25 4.16
N ALA A 263 16.19 22.37 4.88
CA ALA A 263 17.15 23.49 4.77
C ALA A 263 17.76 23.72 3.37
N ASN A 264 17.64 22.75 2.44
CA ASN A 264 18.24 22.79 1.10
C ASN A 264 17.29 22.39 -0.04
N ALA A 265 15.97 22.34 0.18
CA ALA A 265 15.04 21.99 -0.90
C ALA A 265 14.87 23.18 -1.88
N PRO A 266 15.00 22.97 -3.20
CA PRO A 266 14.72 24.02 -4.17
C PRO A 266 13.28 24.49 -4.05
N LYS A 267 12.98 25.72 -4.40
CA LYS A 267 11.59 26.18 -4.38
C LYS A 267 10.83 25.57 -5.57
N PRO A 268 9.56 25.15 -5.44
CA PRO A 268 8.80 24.56 -6.54
C PRO A 268 8.74 25.43 -7.82
N TRP A 269 8.79 26.75 -7.65
CA TRP A 269 8.77 27.72 -8.75
C TRP A 269 10.14 27.98 -9.40
N GLU A 270 11.23 27.44 -8.87
CA GLU A 270 12.53 27.45 -9.56
C GLU A 270 12.51 26.52 -10.78
N HIS A 271 11.75 25.42 -10.69
CA HIS A 271 11.56 24.46 -11.77
C HIS A 271 10.08 24.14 -11.99
N PRO A 272 9.27 25.09 -12.49
CA PRO A 272 7.82 24.96 -12.54
C PRO A 272 7.36 23.84 -13.49
N ILE A 273 8.10 23.59 -14.58
CA ILE A 273 7.79 22.50 -15.51
C ILE A 273 8.02 21.14 -14.85
N PHE A 274 9.13 20.95 -14.15
CA PHE A 274 9.45 19.66 -13.51
C PHE A 274 8.47 19.35 -12.38
N ASN A 275 8.14 20.35 -11.56
CA ASN A 275 7.17 20.22 -10.49
C ASN A 275 5.73 20.09 -11.01
N GLY A 276 5.41 20.69 -12.15
CA GLY A 276 4.15 20.48 -12.86
C GLY A 276 4.02 19.04 -13.39
N LEU A 277 5.09 18.49 -13.97
CA LEU A 277 5.13 17.09 -14.39
C LEU A 277 5.05 16.14 -13.19
N LEU A 278 5.69 16.46 -12.08
CA LEU A 278 5.56 15.68 -10.84
C LEU A 278 4.11 15.67 -10.33
N LEU A 279 3.43 16.82 -10.33
CA LEU A 279 2.02 16.91 -9.95
C LEU A 279 1.15 16.03 -10.85
N LEU A 280 1.30 16.15 -12.16
CA LEU A 280 0.55 15.34 -13.12
C LEU A 280 0.87 13.85 -12.98
N GLY A 281 2.15 13.51 -12.81
CA GLY A 281 2.62 12.16 -12.54
C GLY A 281 1.99 11.59 -11.27
N PHE A 282 1.89 12.37 -10.19
CA PHE A 282 1.25 11.95 -8.93
C PHE A 282 -0.25 11.70 -9.12
N VAL A 283 -0.94 12.62 -9.81
CA VAL A 283 -2.38 12.53 -10.08
C VAL A 283 -2.72 11.29 -10.90
N GLY A 284 -1.88 10.95 -11.88
CA GLY A 284 -2.06 9.79 -12.75
C GLY A 284 -1.22 8.57 -12.37
N ASN A 285 -0.72 8.46 -11.14
CA ASN A 285 0.23 7.43 -10.73
C ASN A 285 -0.34 5.98 -10.71
N SER A 286 -1.59 5.77 -11.14
CA SER A 286 -2.17 4.43 -11.31
C SER A 286 -1.42 3.56 -12.33
N LEU A 287 -0.68 4.18 -13.26
CA LEU A 287 0.10 3.48 -14.28
C LEU A 287 1.58 3.32 -13.90
N TYR A 288 1.98 3.76 -12.71
CA TYR A 288 3.34 3.60 -12.21
C TYR A 288 3.62 2.11 -11.98
N LEU A 289 4.70 1.59 -12.56
CA LEU A 289 5.03 0.17 -12.49
C LEU A 289 5.83 -0.14 -11.23
N ASP A 290 5.83 -1.43 -10.88
CA ASP A 290 6.55 -1.96 -9.72
C ASP A 290 7.94 -2.42 -10.14
N ILE A 291 8.74 -1.45 -10.61
CA ILE A 291 10.12 -1.66 -11.08
C ILE A 291 11.03 -0.66 -10.38
N PRO A 292 12.35 -0.90 -10.30
CA PRO A 292 13.28 0.12 -9.83
C PRO A 292 13.32 1.32 -10.78
N HIS A 293 13.22 2.53 -10.24
CA HIS A 293 13.39 3.80 -10.98
C HIS A 293 14.59 4.57 -10.43
N PRO A 294 15.83 4.11 -10.63
CA PRO A 294 16.97 4.86 -10.14
C PRO A 294 17.15 6.22 -10.82
N MET A 295 17.78 7.15 -10.10
CA MET A 295 18.07 8.49 -10.61
C MET A 295 19.19 8.45 -11.66
N GLN A 296 18.82 8.28 -12.92
CA GLN A 296 19.72 8.26 -14.08
C GLN A 296 19.02 8.91 -15.28
N GLN A 297 19.78 9.38 -16.27
CA GLN A 297 19.23 10.06 -17.46
C GLN A 297 18.57 9.10 -18.46
N ASP A 298 17.79 8.14 -17.94
CA ASP A 298 17.01 7.21 -18.74
C ASP A 298 15.56 7.66 -18.84
N PHE A 299 14.88 7.15 -19.86
CA PHE A 299 13.47 7.42 -20.08
C PHE A 299 12.61 6.29 -19.49
N TYR A 300 11.85 6.58 -18.43
CA TYR A 300 10.90 5.64 -17.83
C TYR A 300 9.48 5.82 -18.44
N PRO A 301 8.99 4.87 -19.26
CA PRO A 301 7.72 5.02 -19.98
C PRO A 301 6.49 5.07 -19.06
N ASP A 302 6.53 4.36 -17.94
CA ASP A 302 5.44 4.28 -16.96
C ASP A 302 5.26 5.59 -16.18
N MET A 303 6.35 6.29 -15.88
CA MET A 303 6.32 7.63 -15.32
C MET A 303 5.64 8.61 -16.28
N MET A 304 5.95 8.56 -17.57
CA MET A 304 5.28 9.39 -18.58
C MET A 304 3.82 8.98 -18.80
N ALA A 305 3.52 7.68 -18.80
CA ALA A 305 2.14 7.19 -18.84
C ALA A 305 1.33 7.75 -17.66
N SER A 306 1.94 7.85 -16.47
CA SER A 306 1.34 8.47 -15.31
C SER A 306 1.07 9.97 -15.51
N VAL A 307 1.99 10.70 -16.15
CA VAL A 307 1.75 12.11 -16.53
C VAL A 307 0.58 12.24 -17.50
N TYR A 308 0.53 11.42 -18.55
CA TYR A 308 -0.58 11.46 -19.52
C TYR A 308 -1.93 11.12 -18.88
N LEU A 309 -1.96 10.14 -17.98
CA LEU A 309 -3.16 9.85 -17.21
C LEU A 309 -3.53 11.01 -16.28
N GLY A 310 -2.54 11.68 -15.68
CA GLY A 310 -2.74 12.88 -14.88
C GLY A 310 -3.34 14.04 -15.67
N ILE A 311 -2.87 14.26 -16.91
CA ILE A 311 -3.45 15.24 -17.84
C ILE A 311 -4.91 14.88 -18.13
N PHE A 312 -5.19 13.61 -18.44
CA PHE A 312 -6.56 13.15 -18.69
C PHE A 312 -7.47 13.40 -17.49
N ILE A 313 -7.05 13.03 -16.28
CA ILE A 313 -7.79 13.30 -15.03
C ILE A 313 -7.99 14.81 -14.84
N GLY A 314 -6.96 15.62 -15.12
CA GLY A 314 -7.03 17.08 -15.07
C GLY A 314 -8.06 17.68 -16.05
N VAL A 315 -8.15 17.14 -17.28
CA VAL A 315 -9.15 17.54 -18.28
C VAL A 315 -10.56 17.18 -17.81
N VAL A 316 -10.76 15.98 -17.25
CA VAL A 316 -12.05 15.57 -16.68
C VAL A 316 -12.45 16.47 -15.53
N PHE A 317 -11.51 16.79 -14.63
CA PHE A 317 -11.72 17.72 -13.54
C PHE A 317 -12.11 19.11 -14.04
N LEU A 318 -11.42 19.64 -15.06
CA LEU A 318 -11.76 20.94 -15.64
C LEU A 318 -13.17 20.94 -16.24
N GLY A 319 -13.54 19.87 -16.98
CA GLY A 319 -14.90 19.69 -17.47
C GLY A 319 -15.94 19.65 -16.35
N TRP A 320 -15.63 18.97 -15.23
CA TRP A 320 -16.47 18.92 -14.04
C TRP A 320 -16.62 20.29 -13.39
N LEU A 321 -15.51 21.04 -13.26
CA LEU A 321 -15.48 22.37 -12.66
C LEU A 321 -16.29 23.36 -13.49
N ILE A 322 -16.07 23.42 -14.81
CA ILE A 322 -16.85 24.26 -15.74
C ILE A 322 -18.33 23.91 -15.63
N ARG A 323 -18.68 22.62 -15.67
CA ARG A 323 -20.08 22.18 -15.53
C ARG A 323 -20.69 22.61 -14.20
N SER A 324 -19.91 22.54 -13.12
CA SER A 324 -20.34 22.93 -11.78
C SER A 324 -20.58 24.43 -11.69
N LEU A 325 -19.70 25.25 -12.26
CA LEU A 325 -19.82 26.71 -12.26
C LEU A 325 -20.98 27.21 -13.13
N LEU A 326 -21.26 26.56 -14.25
CA LEU A 326 -22.35 26.94 -15.17
C LEU A 326 -23.73 26.46 -14.72
N SER A 327 -23.81 25.50 -13.80
CA SER A 327 -25.08 24.91 -13.38
C SER A 327 -25.73 25.72 -12.26
N GLN A 328 -26.93 26.25 -12.50
CA GLN A 328 -27.66 27.05 -11.50
C GLN A 328 -28.11 26.26 -10.25
N LYS A 329 -28.27 24.93 -10.38
CA LYS A 329 -28.69 24.04 -9.28
C LYS A 329 -27.82 22.79 -9.26
N LEU A 330 -26.91 22.75 -8.30
CA LEU A 330 -26.01 21.61 -8.06
C LEU A 330 -26.66 20.61 -7.10
N LYS A 331 -26.61 19.33 -7.47
CA LYS A 331 -27.00 18.23 -6.59
C LYS A 331 -25.89 17.91 -5.59
N ALA A 332 -26.21 17.14 -4.55
CA ALA A 332 -25.23 16.69 -3.54
C ALA A 332 -24.01 15.96 -4.15
N SER A 333 -24.25 15.12 -5.16
CA SER A 333 -23.26 14.43 -5.99
C SER A 333 -22.20 15.37 -6.59
N TYR A 334 -22.59 16.60 -6.99
CA TYR A 334 -21.66 17.58 -7.56
C TYR A 334 -20.63 18.04 -6.53
N TRP A 335 -21.07 18.32 -5.31
CA TRP A 335 -20.20 18.71 -4.20
C TRP A 335 -19.26 17.60 -3.77
N PHE A 336 -19.77 16.36 -3.74
CA PHE A 336 -18.95 15.20 -3.42
C PHE A 336 -17.81 15.01 -4.42
N VAL A 337 -18.11 14.92 -5.72
CA VAL A 337 -17.09 14.70 -6.76
C VAL A 337 -16.13 15.89 -6.84
N LEU A 338 -16.63 17.12 -6.69
CA LEU A 338 -15.78 18.31 -6.64
C LEU A 338 -14.82 18.25 -5.44
N GLY A 339 -15.32 17.94 -4.25
CA GLY A 339 -14.49 17.81 -3.06
C GLY A 339 -13.48 16.67 -3.16
N ALA A 340 -13.87 15.54 -3.76
CA ALA A 340 -12.98 14.40 -3.99
C ALA A 340 -11.82 14.77 -4.94
N PHE A 341 -12.09 15.47 -6.05
CA PHE A 341 -11.05 16.00 -6.93
C PHE A 341 -10.15 17.01 -6.21
N LEU A 342 -10.74 18.01 -5.53
CA LEU A 342 -9.96 19.04 -4.84
C LEU A 342 -9.05 18.44 -3.76
N PHE A 343 -9.52 17.41 -3.06
CA PHE A 343 -8.71 16.74 -2.03
C PHE A 343 -7.56 15.95 -2.65
N GLY A 344 -7.82 15.14 -3.68
CA GLY A 344 -6.76 14.38 -4.35
C GLY A 344 -5.73 15.27 -5.05
N LEU A 345 -6.18 16.29 -5.78
CA LEU A 345 -5.30 17.27 -6.43
C LEU A 345 -4.53 18.10 -5.40
N GLY A 346 -5.17 18.53 -4.32
CA GLY A 346 -4.53 19.26 -3.23
C GLY A 346 -3.49 18.39 -2.49
N THR A 347 -3.75 17.10 -2.34
CA THR A 347 -2.77 16.14 -1.81
C THR A 347 -1.54 16.06 -2.71
N GLY A 348 -1.74 15.96 -4.02
CA GLY A 348 -0.64 16.01 -4.99
C GLY A 348 0.13 17.33 -4.95
N ALA A 349 -0.56 18.46 -4.79
CA ALA A 349 0.09 19.75 -4.63
C ALA A 349 0.95 19.79 -3.35
N MET A 350 0.44 19.32 -2.21
CA MET A 350 1.21 19.23 -0.97
C MET A 350 2.41 18.29 -1.09
N PHE A 351 2.26 17.18 -1.83
CA PHE A 351 3.35 16.27 -2.12
C PHE A 351 4.50 16.99 -2.85
N VAL A 352 4.19 17.72 -3.93
CA VAL A 352 5.17 18.53 -4.68
C VAL A 352 5.79 19.62 -3.82
N LEU A 353 5.01 20.30 -2.98
CA LEU A 353 5.52 21.33 -2.06
C LEU A 353 6.50 20.75 -1.03
N SER A 354 6.28 19.51 -0.58
CA SER A 354 7.17 18.84 0.38
C SER A 354 8.42 18.24 -0.27
N ARG A 355 8.38 17.97 -1.58
CA ARG A 355 9.43 17.28 -2.35
C ARG A 355 9.63 17.93 -3.72
N PRO A 356 10.00 19.23 -3.78
CA PRO A 356 10.22 19.91 -5.05
C PRO A 356 11.43 19.31 -5.78
N MET A 357 11.31 19.18 -7.09
CA MET A 357 12.39 18.64 -7.93
C MET A 357 13.17 19.74 -8.63
N GLY A 358 14.49 19.59 -8.62
CA GLY A 358 15.42 20.37 -9.47
C GLY A 358 15.80 19.67 -10.78
N GLN A 359 15.30 18.45 -11.00
CA GLN A 359 15.66 17.57 -12.12
C GLN A 359 14.41 17.15 -12.87
N PHE A 360 14.58 16.68 -14.12
CA PHE A 360 13.45 16.27 -14.94
C PHE A 360 12.77 15.02 -14.36
N PHE A 361 11.44 15.04 -14.26
CA PHE A 361 10.64 13.98 -13.63
C PHE A 361 10.93 12.56 -14.17
N MET A 362 11.21 12.45 -15.48
CA MET A 362 11.44 11.17 -16.15
C MET A 362 12.77 10.50 -15.82
N TYR A 363 13.68 11.17 -15.11
CA TYR A 363 15.00 10.61 -14.76
C TYR A 363 14.99 9.80 -13.47
N GLY A 364 13.82 9.48 -12.94
CA GLY A 364 13.67 8.60 -11.77
C GLY A 364 14.22 9.20 -10.48
N GLY A 365 14.51 8.31 -9.54
CA GLY A 365 14.84 8.56 -8.15
C GLY A 365 13.78 7.99 -7.20
N SER A 366 14.03 8.05 -5.90
CA SER A 366 13.10 7.66 -4.84
C SER A 366 11.94 8.67 -4.67
N ILE A 367 11.43 9.19 -5.79
CA ILE A 367 10.38 10.20 -5.88
C ILE A 367 9.05 9.59 -5.46
N PHE A 368 8.68 8.45 -6.06
CA PHE A 368 7.43 7.75 -5.78
C PHE A 368 7.70 6.44 -5.04
N SER A 369 6.78 6.09 -4.14
CA SER A 369 6.69 4.78 -3.49
C SER A 369 5.29 4.25 -3.71
N ARG A 370 5.16 2.92 -3.78
CA ARG A 370 3.89 2.25 -4.09
C ARG A 370 2.83 2.59 -3.04
N ARG A 371 3.23 2.98 -1.83
CA ARG A 371 2.31 3.43 -0.78
C ARG A 371 1.47 4.68 -1.15
N TYR A 372 1.92 5.51 -2.10
CA TYR A 372 1.18 6.69 -2.54
C TYR A 372 0.33 6.46 -3.80
N MET A 373 0.35 5.26 -4.39
CA MET A 373 -0.37 4.99 -5.65
C MET A 373 -1.89 4.89 -5.45
N ILE A 374 -2.34 4.74 -4.20
CA ILE A 374 -3.76 4.73 -3.84
C ILE A 374 -4.44 6.07 -4.21
N PHE A 375 -3.71 7.19 -4.13
CA PHE A 375 -4.25 8.50 -4.48
C PHE A 375 -4.61 8.60 -5.96
N GLY A 376 -3.75 8.13 -6.86
CA GLY A 376 -4.07 8.10 -8.29
C GLY A 376 -5.16 7.08 -8.61
N ALA A 377 -5.14 5.89 -8.00
CA ALA A 377 -6.17 4.88 -8.24
C ALA A 377 -7.58 5.39 -7.85
N VAL A 378 -7.69 6.05 -6.70
CA VAL A 378 -8.94 6.66 -6.26
C VAL A 378 -9.31 7.88 -7.12
N LEU A 379 -8.35 8.73 -7.52
CA LEU A 379 -8.62 9.84 -8.45
C LEU A 379 -9.09 9.37 -9.82
N LEU A 380 -8.56 8.25 -10.33
CA LEU A 380 -9.00 7.62 -11.56
C LEU A 380 -10.45 7.12 -11.42
N ALA A 381 -10.82 6.54 -10.28
CA ALA A 381 -12.20 6.18 -9.98
C ALA A 381 -13.11 7.42 -9.92
N VAL A 382 -12.68 8.51 -9.27
CA VAL A 382 -13.40 9.79 -9.23
C VAL A 382 -13.60 10.35 -10.64
N ALA A 383 -12.56 10.32 -11.48
CA ALA A 383 -12.63 10.75 -12.88
C ALA A 383 -13.62 9.92 -13.69
N TYR A 384 -13.64 8.60 -13.49
CA TYR A 384 -14.64 7.74 -14.12
C TYR A 384 -16.07 8.07 -13.67
N VAL A 385 -16.31 8.25 -12.36
CA VAL A 385 -17.62 8.70 -11.84
C VAL A 385 -18.03 10.02 -12.48
N ALA A 386 -17.12 10.98 -12.54
CA ALA A 386 -17.36 12.30 -13.14
C ALA A 386 -17.72 12.17 -14.63
N LEU A 387 -16.98 11.38 -15.41
CA LEU A 387 -17.26 11.14 -16.83
C LEU A 387 -18.63 10.51 -17.05
N VAL A 388 -18.99 9.49 -16.26
CA VAL A 388 -20.30 8.84 -16.35
C VAL A 388 -21.42 9.85 -16.08
N VAL A 389 -21.28 10.71 -15.08
CA VAL A 389 -22.29 11.72 -14.75
C VAL A 389 -22.36 12.85 -15.79
N LEU A 390 -21.22 13.32 -16.30
CA LEU A 390 -21.15 14.34 -17.35
C LEU A 390 -21.78 13.86 -18.66
N THR A 391 -21.53 12.61 -19.02
CA THR A 391 -21.95 12.02 -20.30
C THR A 391 -23.31 11.32 -20.22
N ARG A 392 -23.99 11.31 -19.07
CA ARG A 392 -25.27 10.59 -18.87
C ARG A 392 -26.40 10.93 -19.85
N ARG A 393 -26.35 12.11 -20.49
CA ARG A 393 -27.34 12.56 -21.49
C ARG A 393 -26.88 12.29 -22.93
N LEU A 394 -25.63 11.84 -23.12
CA LEU A 394 -24.99 11.62 -24.42
C LEU A 394 -25.08 10.13 -24.76
N ARG A 395 -26.21 9.73 -25.36
CA ARG A 395 -26.55 8.31 -25.62
C ARG A 395 -25.48 7.49 -26.35
N TYR A 396 -24.66 8.14 -27.19
CA TYR A 396 -23.61 7.48 -27.97
C TYR A 396 -22.27 7.40 -27.24
N ILE A 397 -22.00 8.34 -26.32
CA ILE A 397 -20.72 8.42 -25.60
C ILE A 397 -20.76 7.55 -24.33
N GLN A 398 -21.92 7.47 -23.67
CA GLN A 398 -22.05 6.73 -22.41
C GLN A 398 -21.62 5.25 -22.51
N PRO A 399 -22.01 4.47 -23.55
CA PRO A 399 -21.54 3.10 -23.71
C PRO A 399 -20.02 3.02 -23.93
N VAL A 400 -19.43 3.97 -24.65
CA VAL A 400 -17.97 4.04 -24.86
C VAL A 400 -17.25 4.26 -23.53
N VAL A 401 -17.76 5.15 -22.67
CA VAL A 401 -17.21 5.37 -21.32
C VAL A 401 -17.26 4.07 -20.50
N LEU A 402 -18.35 3.32 -20.57
CA LEU A 402 -18.47 2.02 -19.89
C LEU A 402 -17.44 1.01 -20.41
N VAL A 403 -17.41 0.78 -21.73
CA VAL A 403 -16.55 -0.24 -22.34
C VAL A 403 -15.08 0.09 -22.11
N LEU A 404 -14.65 1.33 -22.35
CA LEU A 404 -13.27 1.74 -22.12
C LEU A 404 -12.91 1.72 -20.63
N GLY A 405 -13.81 2.16 -19.75
CA GLY A 405 -13.60 2.08 -18.31
C GLY A 405 -13.46 0.64 -17.82
N LEU A 406 -14.31 -0.27 -18.31
CA LEU A 406 -14.26 -1.68 -17.94
C LEU A 406 -12.98 -2.35 -18.46
N LEU A 407 -12.66 -2.19 -19.74
CA LEU A 407 -11.44 -2.74 -20.33
C LEU A 407 -10.18 -2.21 -19.64
N GLY A 408 -10.11 -0.89 -19.46
CA GLY A 408 -8.97 -0.25 -18.81
C GLY A 408 -8.79 -0.66 -17.36
N PHE A 409 -9.87 -0.72 -16.57
CA PHE A 409 -9.78 -1.05 -15.15
C PHE A 409 -9.56 -2.55 -14.92
N VAL A 410 -10.13 -3.43 -15.74
CA VAL A 410 -9.81 -4.88 -15.70
C VAL A 410 -8.35 -5.12 -16.11
N ALA A 411 -7.85 -4.44 -17.15
CA ALA A 411 -6.45 -4.55 -17.55
C ALA A 411 -5.48 -4.02 -16.49
N LEU A 412 -5.81 -2.87 -15.86
CA LEU A 412 -5.04 -2.34 -14.74
C LEU A 412 -5.04 -3.29 -13.56
N ASN A 413 -6.22 -3.84 -13.21
CA ASN A 413 -6.36 -4.84 -12.15
C ASN A 413 -5.46 -6.06 -12.44
N PHE A 414 -5.56 -6.61 -13.66
CA PHE A 414 -4.72 -7.70 -14.15
C PHE A 414 -3.24 -7.42 -13.98
N GLN A 415 -2.77 -6.33 -14.59
CA GLN A 415 -1.36 -5.97 -14.58
C GLN A 415 -0.84 -5.79 -13.16
N SER A 416 -1.62 -5.14 -12.29
CA SER A 416 -1.22 -4.88 -10.91
C SER A 416 -1.04 -6.17 -10.09
N TYR A 417 -1.95 -7.14 -10.23
CA TYR A 417 -1.81 -8.43 -9.55
C TYR A 417 -0.65 -9.23 -10.12
N PHE A 418 -0.51 -9.26 -11.44
CA PHE A 418 0.56 -10.00 -12.10
C PHE A 418 1.95 -9.49 -11.72
N SER A 419 2.12 -8.18 -11.52
CA SER A 419 3.41 -7.59 -11.15
C SER A 419 3.71 -7.62 -9.65
N SER A 420 2.70 -7.48 -8.79
CA SER A 420 2.94 -7.15 -7.37
C SER A 420 2.65 -8.27 -6.38
N ILE A 421 2.02 -9.38 -6.78
CA ILE A 421 1.84 -10.53 -5.87
C ILE A 421 3.18 -11.09 -5.41
N VAL A 422 4.18 -11.17 -6.30
CA VAL A 422 5.54 -11.62 -5.93
C VAL A 422 6.19 -10.72 -4.87
N HIS A 423 5.95 -9.41 -4.91
CA HIS A 423 6.50 -8.48 -3.92
C HIS A 423 5.76 -8.57 -2.58
N LEU A 424 4.44 -8.79 -2.58
CA LEU A 424 3.70 -9.14 -1.35
C LEU A 424 4.25 -10.41 -0.71
N ARG A 425 4.56 -11.42 -1.53
CA ARG A 425 5.19 -12.67 -1.09
C ARG A 425 6.58 -12.44 -0.52
N GLN A 426 7.40 -11.64 -1.20
CA GLN A 426 8.73 -11.28 -0.70
C GLN A 426 8.64 -10.59 0.66
N GLN A 427 7.78 -9.57 0.81
CA GLN A 427 7.64 -8.83 2.04
C GLN A 427 7.11 -9.69 3.20
N HIS A 428 6.18 -10.62 2.92
CA HIS A 428 5.73 -11.63 3.88
C HIS A 428 6.91 -12.46 4.40
N ASP A 429 7.68 -13.05 3.49
CA ASP A 429 8.74 -14.01 3.85
C ASP A 429 9.92 -13.30 4.53
N GLU A 430 10.22 -12.05 4.16
CA GLU A 430 11.21 -11.23 4.86
C GLU A 430 10.78 -10.89 6.30
N LEU A 431 9.54 -10.46 6.50
CA LEU A 431 9.01 -10.15 7.84
C LEU A 431 9.01 -11.38 8.76
N LEU A 432 8.71 -12.57 8.25
CA LEU A 432 8.79 -13.80 9.05
C LEU A 432 10.20 -14.04 9.62
N LEU A 433 11.25 -13.58 8.94
CA LEU A 433 12.64 -13.73 9.36
C LEU A 433 13.09 -12.64 10.34
N ASP A 434 12.38 -11.50 10.44
CA ASP A 434 12.78 -10.40 11.32
C ASP A 434 12.86 -10.80 12.79
N GLY A 435 11.96 -11.69 13.26
CA GLY A 435 12.03 -12.25 14.61
C GLY A 435 13.34 -13.02 14.85
N TYR A 436 13.78 -13.82 13.87
CA TYR A 436 15.06 -14.55 13.92
C TYR A 436 16.25 -13.60 13.89
N TYR A 437 16.25 -12.61 12.97
CA TYR A 437 17.33 -11.64 12.84
C TYR A 437 17.47 -10.77 14.09
N TRP A 438 16.37 -10.33 14.67
CA TRP A 438 16.38 -9.50 15.87
C TRP A 438 16.93 -10.27 17.07
N LYS A 439 16.44 -11.50 17.29
CA LYS A 439 16.83 -12.36 18.40
C LYS A 439 18.31 -12.74 18.37
N ASN A 440 18.86 -13.02 17.19
CA ASN A 440 20.23 -13.52 17.04
C ASN A 440 21.27 -12.44 16.74
N TYR A 441 20.86 -11.32 16.11
CA TYR A 441 21.79 -10.31 15.60
C TYR A 441 21.38 -8.85 15.95
N THR A 442 20.23 -8.64 16.60
CA THR A 442 19.71 -7.29 16.95
C THR A 442 19.64 -6.35 15.74
N THR A 443 19.19 -6.89 14.61
CA THR A 443 18.97 -6.18 13.35
C THR A 443 17.73 -6.76 12.68
N PHE A 444 17.18 -6.09 11.67
CA PHE A 444 16.09 -6.61 10.85
C PHE A 444 16.59 -6.89 9.43
N LEU A 445 15.98 -7.86 8.77
CA LEU A 445 16.19 -8.06 7.34
C LEU A 445 15.49 -6.94 6.56
N THR A 446 14.29 -6.59 6.99
CA THR A 446 13.41 -5.62 6.30
C THR A 446 13.79 -4.15 6.49
N ASP A 447 14.65 -3.82 7.45
CA ASP A 447 14.99 -2.43 7.80
C ASP A 447 16.50 -2.19 7.95
N GLY A 448 16.94 -0.94 7.83
CA GLY A 448 18.35 -0.51 7.76
C GLY A 448 19.00 -0.71 6.39
N ASP A 449 20.24 -0.24 6.21
CA ASP A 449 20.99 -0.39 4.94
C ASP A 449 22.10 -1.45 5.05
N ASN A 450 22.63 -1.64 6.26
CA ASN A 450 23.74 -2.52 6.56
C ASN A 450 23.37 -3.56 7.63
N PHE A 451 24.07 -4.70 7.59
CA PHE A 451 23.94 -5.72 8.62
C PHE A 451 24.35 -5.17 9.99
N GLY A 452 23.46 -5.30 10.98
CA GLY A 452 23.69 -4.78 12.32
C GLY A 452 23.16 -3.37 12.54
N ASP A 453 22.61 -2.72 11.50
CA ASP A 453 21.86 -1.48 11.65
C ASP A 453 20.69 -1.72 12.61
N LYS A 454 20.51 -0.76 13.51
CA LYS A 454 19.40 -0.74 14.45
C LYS A 454 18.39 0.31 14.00
N PRO A 455 17.12 -0.07 13.85
CA PRO A 455 16.07 0.88 13.52
C PRO A 455 15.96 1.98 14.57
N PHE A 456 15.50 3.16 14.14
CA PHE A 456 15.57 4.47 14.81
C PHE A 456 16.95 5.12 14.75
N TRP A 457 17.09 5.96 13.72
CA TRP A 457 18.29 6.70 13.28
C TRP A 457 19.08 7.48 14.34
N ASN A 458 18.62 7.59 15.60
CA ASN A 458 19.25 8.44 16.62
C ASN A 458 19.38 7.80 18.03
N HIS A 459 18.86 6.59 18.28
CA HIS A 459 18.95 5.97 19.62
C HIS A 459 19.16 4.44 19.55
N PRO A 460 20.42 3.96 19.58
CA PRO A 460 20.75 2.55 19.36
C PRO A 460 20.25 1.59 20.46
N THR A 461 19.70 2.09 21.56
CA THR A 461 19.06 1.27 22.61
C THR A 461 17.53 1.34 22.58
N ARG A 462 16.94 2.39 22.00
CA ARG A 462 15.48 2.64 22.03
C ARG A 462 14.68 1.49 21.43
N MET A 463 15.10 0.97 20.27
CA MET A 463 14.41 -0.18 19.67
C MET A 463 14.56 -1.44 20.52
N LYS A 464 15.74 -1.68 21.11
CA LYS A 464 16.01 -2.83 21.97
C LYS A 464 15.15 -2.81 23.23
N GLU A 465 15.04 -1.65 23.86
CA GLU A 465 14.19 -1.43 25.03
C GLU A 465 12.71 -1.56 24.67
N LEU A 466 12.28 -1.02 23.52
CA LEU A 466 10.91 -1.13 23.02
C LEU A 466 10.50 -2.58 22.78
N VAL A 467 11.26 -3.30 21.94
CA VAL A 467 10.96 -4.70 21.63
C VAL A 467 11.04 -5.56 22.90
N GLY A 468 12.06 -5.36 23.73
CA GLY A 468 12.19 -6.07 25.00
C GLY A 468 10.99 -5.86 25.93
N ALA A 469 10.55 -4.61 26.11
CA ALA A 469 9.42 -4.28 26.97
C ALA A 469 8.10 -4.87 26.45
N ILE A 470 7.83 -4.74 25.15
CA ILE A 470 6.56 -5.18 24.56
C ILE A 470 6.49 -6.71 24.53
N GLU A 471 7.56 -7.41 24.16
CA GLU A 471 7.61 -8.88 24.19
C GLU A 471 7.47 -9.41 25.62
N THR A 472 8.18 -8.81 26.61
CA THR A 472 8.07 -9.23 28.02
C THR A 472 6.66 -9.00 28.58
N SER A 473 5.97 -7.96 28.11
CA SER A 473 4.59 -7.68 28.50
C SER A 473 3.54 -8.58 27.83
N GLY A 474 3.96 -9.47 26.91
CA GLY A 474 3.08 -10.34 26.14
C GLY A 474 2.22 -9.60 25.10
N LEU A 475 2.57 -8.35 24.77
CA LEU A 475 1.81 -7.51 23.84
C LEU A 475 2.17 -7.75 22.37
N SER A 476 3.34 -8.32 22.08
CA SER A 476 3.81 -8.57 20.72
C SER A 476 4.23 -10.03 20.59
N ASN A 477 4.21 -10.51 19.34
CA ASN A 477 4.52 -11.88 18.95
C ASN A 477 5.71 -11.94 17.98
N LEU A 478 6.62 -10.95 18.04
CA LEU A 478 7.77 -10.87 17.13
C LEU A 478 8.69 -12.08 17.31
N TYR A 479 8.95 -12.52 18.54
CA TYR A 479 9.75 -13.73 18.74
C TYR A 479 8.97 -15.01 18.44
N ALA A 480 7.64 -14.99 18.53
CA ALA A 480 6.80 -16.14 18.21
C ALA A 480 6.71 -16.40 16.69
N SER A 481 7.08 -15.44 15.84
CA SER A 481 7.17 -15.66 14.40
C SER A 481 8.42 -16.43 13.98
N ASP A 482 9.47 -16.45 14.82
CA ASP A 482 10.68 -17.26 14.62
C ASP A 482 10.37 -18.76 14.78
N LYS A 483 10.05 -19.42 13.67
CA LYS A 483 9.81 -20.86 13.59
C LYS A 483 11.07 -21.66 13.23
N LEU A 484 12.22 -21.00 13.08
CA LEU A 484 13.45 -21.64 12.62
C LEU A 484 14.20 -22.30 13.78
N PRO A 485 14.98 -23.37 13.50
CA PRO A 485 15.87 -23.94 14.51
C PRO A 485 16.93 -22.92 14.93
N SER A 486 17.43 -23.05 16.16
CA SER A 486 18.46 -22.14 16.66
C SER A 486 19.75 -22.21 15.82
N PRO A 487 20.56 -21.14 15.75
CA PRO A 487 21.84 -21.17 15.04
C PRO A 487 22.75 -22.32 15.48
N ALA A 488 22.73 -22.71 16.76
CA ALA A 488 23.53 -23.84 17.24
C ALA A 488 23.08 -25.17 16.62
N GLN A 489 21.77 -25.40 16.51
CA GLN A 489 21.19 -26.60 15.89
C GLN A 489 21.47 -26.64 14.38
N LEU A 490 21.25 -25.52 13.67
CA LEU A 490 21.56 -25.40 12.24
C LEU A 490 23.06 -25.63 11.98
N ARG A 491 23.94 -25.12 12.85
CA ARG A 491 25.39 -25.37 12.76
C ARG A 491 25.74 -26.85 12.93
N ALA A 492 25.06 -27.56 13.82
CA ALA A 492 25.28 -28.99 14.03
C ALA A 492 24.86 -29.81 12.80
N GLN A 493 23.69 -29.51 12.22
CA GLN A 493 23.17 -30.21 11.04
C GLN A 493 24.01 -29.95 9.78
N THR A 494 24.48 -28.72 9.60
CA THR A 494 25.30 -28.32 8.44
C THR A 494 26.74 -28.84 8.47
N LYS A 495 27.14 -29.62 9.49
CA LYS A 495 28.39 -30.38 9.47
C LYS A 495 28.31 -31.59 8.54
N ASP A 496 27.14 -32.19 8.41
CA ASP A 496 26.93 -33.34 7.53
C ASP A 496 26.58 -32.87 6.11
N LYS A 497 27.54 -33.00 5.19
CA LYS A 497 27.42 -32.59 3.79
C LYS A 497 26.97 -33.73 2.87
N SER A 498 26.55 -34.87 3.41
CA SER A 498 26.12 -36.04 2.64
C SER A 498 24.86 -35.76 1.81
N ALA A 499 23.93 -34.96 2.34
CA ALA A 499 22.69 -34.59 1.69
C ALA A 499 22.88 -33.44 0.68
N LEU A 500 23.14 -33.79 -0.58
CA LEU A 500 23.32 -32.80 -1.65
C LEU A 500 21.99 -32.27 -2.21
N TYR A 501 21.97 -30.99 -2.56
CA TYR A 501 20.86 -30.37 -3.26
C TYR A 501 20.80 -30.85 -4.72
N LYS A 502 19.68 -31.47 -5.10
CA LYS A 502 19.43 -31.97 -6.45
C LYS A 502 18.77 -30.89 -7.30
N GLY A 503 19.59 -29.94 -7.74
CA GLY A 503 19.13 -28.81 -8.54
C GLY A 503 20.28 -27.94 -9.00
N THR A 504 19.97 -26.80 -9.60
CA THR A 504 20.95 -25.77 -9.89
C THR A 504 20.87 -24.67 -8.84
N PHE A 505 22.02 -24.10 -8.49
CA PHE A 505 22.13 -22.92 -7.65
C PHE A 505 23.14 -21.96 -8.26
N ALA A 506 22.78 -20.68 -8.29
CA ALA A 506 23.64 -19.58 -8.69
C ALA A 506 23.56 -18.45 -7.66
N ALA A 507 24.71 -17.83 -7.38
CA ALA A 507 24.78 -16.55 -6.70
C ALA A 507 25.52 -15.59 -7.63
N ARG A 508 24.91 -14.46 -7.98
CA ARG A 508 25.45 -13.46 -8.90
C ARG A 508 25.57 -12.15 -8.14
N ALA A 509 26.74 -11.54 -8.21
CA ALA A 509 26.93 -10.17 -7.76
C ALA A 509 26.86 -9.24 -8.97
N GLY A 510 26.15 -8.14 -8.82
CA GLY A 510 26.08 -7.05 -9.78
C GLY A 510 26.06 -5.73 -9.03
N TYR A 511 25.85 -4.64 -9.77
CA TYR A 511 25.61 -3.33 -9.17
C TYR A 511 24.18 -2.91 -9.51
N ARG A 512 23.44 -2.47 -8.49
CA ARG A 512 22.15 -1.82 -8.63
C ARG A 512 22.21 -0.48 -7.91
N MET A 513 21.42 0.47 -8.37
CA MET A 513 21.30 1.75 -7.72
C MET A 513 20.54 1.58 -6.39
N ALA A 514 21.16 1.98 -5.28
CA ALA A 514 20.54 1.97 -3.96
C ALA A 514 19.60 3.17 -3.78
N GLU A 515 18.90 3.25 -2.64
CA GLU A 515 17.94 4.34 -2.35
C GLU A 515 18.57 5.74 -2.39
N ASN A 516 19.86 5.83 -2.06
CA ASN A 516 20.66 7.05 -2.16
C ASN A 516 21.09 7.38 -3.60
N ASN A 517 20.62 6.63 -4.60
CA ASN A 517 20.98 6.69 -6.01
C ASN A 517 22.49 6.52 -6.30
N PHE A 518 23.22 5.84 -5.42
CA PHE A 518 24.58 5.40 -5.71
C PHE A 518 24.59 3.92 -6.12
N PRO A 519 25.39 3.53 -7.12
CA PRO A 519 25.60 2.12 -7.43
C PRO A 519 26.15 1.39 -6.21
N ALA A 520 25.41 0.42 -5.72
CA ALA A 520 25.80 -0.45 -4.63
C ALA A 520 25.82 -1.91 -5.12
N GLU A 521 26.77 -2.68 -4.60
CA GLU A 521 26.82 -4.10 -4.88
C GLU A 521 25.51 -4.76 -4.43
N TYR A 522 24.90 -5.54 -5.32
CA TYR A 522 23.65 -6.25 -5.14
C TYR A 522 23.87 -7.71 -5.47
N ILE A 523 23.39 -8.60 -4.59
CA ILE A 523 23.61 -10.04 -4.73
C ILE A 523 22.27 -10.71 -4.97
N GLU A 524 22.22 -11.52 -6.03
CA GLU A 524 21.07 -12.33 -6.40
C GLU A 524 21.39 -13.81 -6.17
N PHE A 525 20.49 -14.47 -5.46
CA PHE A 525 20.49 -15.90 -5.23
C PHE A 525 19.39 -16.52 -6.08
N GLU A 526 19.72 -17.56 -6.84
CA GLU A 526 18.77 -18.31 -7.66
C GLU A 526 18.95 -19.80 -7.41
N SER A 527 17.84 -20.53 -7.31
CA SER A 527 17.84 -21.98 -7.34
C SER A 527 16.71 -22.53 -8.19
N GLN A 528 16.94 -23.70 -8.79
CA GLN A 528 15.91 -24.46 -9.49
C GLN A 528 16.01 -25.90 -9.02
N SER A 529 14.94 -26.39 -8.39
CA SER A 529 14.89 -27.76 -7.90
C SER A 529 14.45 -28.72 -9.00
N LYS A 530 14.95 -29.95 -8.97
CA LYS A 530 14.43 -31.05 -9.81
C LYS A 530 13.34 -31.86 -9.10
N ASP A 531 13.35 -31.87 -7.77
CA ASP A 531 12.58 -32.83 -6.96
C ASP A 531 11.59 -32.16 -5.99
N THR A 532 11.72 -30.85 -5.72
CA THR A 532 10.91 -30.13 -4.71
C THR A 532 10.32 -28.84 -5.25
N VAL A 533 9.05 -28.57 -4.93
CA VAL A 533 8.36 -27.32 -5.35
C VAL A 533 8.59 -26.18 -4.34
N TYR A 534 8.91 -26.48 -3.07
CA TYR A 534 9.05 -25.46 -2.02
C TYR A 534 10.43 -25.51 -1.37
N SER A 535 11.27 -24.54 -1.70
CA SER A 535 12.41 -24.16 -0.87
C SER A 535 11.92 -23.05 0.07
N ALA A 536 12.10 -23.20 1.38
CA ALA A 536 11.68 -22.15 2.32
C ALA A 536 12.74 -21.04 2.44
N CYS A 537 14.02 -21.41 2.52
CA CYS A 537 15.10 -20.42 2.67
C CYS A 537 16.40 -20.82 1.97
N PHE A 538 17.14 -19.83 1.50
CA PHE A 538 18.58 -19.93 1.26
C PHE A 538 19.32 -19.72 2.58
N LEU A 539 20.07 -20.73 3.04
CA LEU A 539 20.80 -20.63 4.30
C LEU A 539 22.29 -20.39 4.04
N LEU A 540 22.77 -19.21 4.44
CA LEU A 540 24.18 -18.80 4.36
C LEU A 540 24.88 -19.14 5.68
N VAL A 541 25.84 -20.06 5.64
CA VAL A 541 26.51 -20.61 6.82
C VAL A 541 27.99 -20.25 6.81
N SER A 542 28.44 -19.50 7.79
CA SER A 542 29.86 -19.20 8.06
C SER A 542 30.22 -19.60 9.49
N ASP A 543 31.50 -19.49 9.87
CA ASP A 543 31.95 -19.79 11.23
C ASP A 543 31.29 -18.90 12.28
N ARG A 544 30.92 -17.67 11.92
CA ARG A 544 30.33 -16.69 12.85
C ARG A 544 28.81 -16.51 12.70
N HIS A 545 28.27 -16.68 11.50
CA HIS A 545 26.88 -16.33 11.19
C HIS A 545 26.13 -17.47 10.49
N ILE A 546 24.85 -17.59 10.79
CA ILE A 546 23.87 -18.42 10.08
C ILE A 546 22.70 -17.52 9.67
N LEU A 547 22.63 -17.22 8.38
CA LEU A 547 21.74 -16.21 7.83
C LEU A 547 20.73 -16.90 6.90
N PRO A 548 19.49 -17.14 7.36
CA PRO A 548 18.41 -17.56 6.48
C PRO A 548 17.97 -16.36 5.65
N LEU A 549 17.91 -16.53 4.33
CA LEU A 549 17.31 -15.60 3.40
C LEU A 549 16.07 -16.25 2.78
N PRO A 550 15.02 -15.50 2.45
CA PRO A 550 13.85 -16.04 1.77
C PRO A 550 14.23 -16.73 0.47
N ALA A 551 13.50 -17.77 0.08
CA ALA A 551 13.58 -18.36 -1.25
C ALA A 551 12.24 -18.12 -1.97
N ILE A 552 12.13 -16.97 -2.64
CA ILE A 552 10.85 -16.52 -3.23
C ILE A 552 10.63 -17.20 -4.57
N PRO A 553 9.49 -17.88 -4.80
CA PRO A 553 9.21 -18.46 -6.10
C PRO A 553 9.09 -17.37 -7.16
N ALA A 554 9.82 -17.53 -8.27
CA ALA A 554 9.80 -16.59 -9.38
C ALA A 554 8.52 -16.79 -10.20
N PRO A 555 7.78 -15.71 -10.54
CA PRO A 555 6.60 -15.83 -11.39
C PRO A 555 7.00 -16.28 -12.81
N TYR A 556 6.12 -17.04 -13.46
CA TYR A 556 6.28 -17.34 -14.87
C TYR A 556 6.20 -16.06 -15.72
N ALA A 557 6.96 -16.01 -16.81
CA ALA A 557 6.72 -15.02 -17.85
C ALA A 557 5.30 -15.19 -18.42
N TRP A 558 4.74 -14.13 -18.99
CA TRP A 558 3.35 -14.10 -19.49
C TRP A 558 2.96 -15.32 -20.34
N GLU A 559 3.82 -15.69 -21.29
CA GLU A 559 3.58 -16.80 -22.22
C GLU A 559 3.61 -18.17 -21.51
N GLU A 560 4.44 -18.31 -20.50
CA GLU A 560 4.60 -19.55 -19.74
C GLU A 560 3.50 -19.71 -18.68
N PHE A 561 3.05 -18.59 -18.09
CA PHE A 561 1.92 -18.52 -17.18
C PHE A 561 0.66 -19.11 -17.82
N LEU A 562 0.37 -18.73 -19.07
CA LEU A 562 -0.78 -19.26 -19.82
C LEU A 562 -0.66 -20.76 -20.13
N LYS A 563 0.57 -21.29 -20.27
CA LYS A 563 0.81 -22.72 -20.55
C LYS A 563 0.68 -23.57 -19.29
N HIS A 564 1.30 -23.15 -18.19
CA HIS A 564 1.35 -23.92 -16.94
C HIS A 564 0.11 -23.73 -16.07
N LYS A 565 -0.63 -22.62 -16.28
CA LYS A 565 -1.83 -22.24 -15.52
C LYS A 565 -1.60 -21.95 -14.04
N THR A 566 -0.35 -21.90 -13.59
CA THR A 566 0.05 -21.48 -12.24
C THR A 566 0.87 -20.21 -12.34
N TYR A 567 0.77 -19.31 -11.35
CA TYR A 567 1.52 -18.04 -11.37
C TYR A 567 3.02 -18.23 -11.14
N TYR A 568 3.39 -19.10 -10.20
CA TYR A 568 4.77 -19.34 -9.81
C TYR A 568 5.41 -20.49 -10.59
N SER A 569 6.71 -20.33 -10.90
CA SER A 569 7.57 -21.35 -11.47
C SER A 569 8.31 -22.14 -10.39
N ALA A 570 8.98 -23.24 -10.78
CA ALA A 570 9.84 -24.02 -9.89
C ALA A 570 11.19 -23.34 -9.56
N LYS A 571 11.45 -22.14 -10.10
CA LYS A 571 12.65 -21.36 -9.80
C LYS A 571 12.38 -20.52 -8.55
N ASN A 572 13.29 -20.54 -7.59
CA ASN A 572 13.29 -19.63 -6.44
C ASN A 572 14.41 -18.60 -6.59
N GLN A 573 14.14 -17.37 -6.18
CA GLN A 573 15.07 -16.26 -6.24
C GLN A 573 14.97 -15.36 -5.01
N TYR A 574 16.07 -14.69 -4.69
CA TYR A 574 16.07 -13.63 -3.69
C TYR A 574 17.25 -12.70 -3.94
N GLY A 575 17.06 -11.40 -3.78
CA GLY A 575 18.11 -10.42 -4.00
C GLY A 575 18.10 -9.35 -2.93
N LEU A 576 19.30 -8.93 -2.53
CA LEU A 576 19.48 -7.86 -1.55
C LEU A 576 20.81 -7.13 -1.78
N PHE A 577 20.88 -5.89 -1.31
CA PHE A 577 22.13 -5.14 -1.31
C PHE A 577 23.16 -5.82 -0.43
N ARG A 578 24.41 -5.85 -0.90
CA ARG A 578 25.55 -6.44 -0.20
C ARG A 578 25.67 -5.94 1.23
N GLY A 579 25.36 -4.66 1.50
CA GLY A 579 25.44 -4.06 2.83
C GLY A 579 24.68 -4.83 3.90
N LYS A 580 23.54 -5.44 3.54
CA LYS A 580 22.68 -6.24 4.44
C LYS A 580 23.28 -7.57 4.89
N LEU A 581 24.46 -7.95 4.38
CA LEU A 581 25.16 -9.17 4.77
C LEU A 581 26.50 -8.84 5.44
N PRO A 582 26.92 -9.56 6.49
CA PRO A 582 28.26 -9.44 7.02
C PRO A 582 29.30 -9.98 6.04
N SER A 583 30.54 -9.49 6.12
CA SER A 583 31.67 -10.06 5.39
C SER A 583 31.98 -11.49 5.84
N GLY A 584 32.56 -12.28 4.93
CA GLY A 584 33.01 -13.64 5.24
C GLY A 584 32.83 -14.62 4.09
N LYS A 585 33.14 -15.89 4.39
CA LYS A 585 32.98 -17.02 3.48
C LYS A 585 31.78 -17.85 3.91
N PHE A 586 30.76 -17.92 3.07
CA PHE A 586 29.50 -18.58 3.38
C PHE A 586 29.30 -19.83 2.51
N GLN A 587 29.05 -20.95 3.16
CA GLN A 587 28.53 -22.15 2.52
C GLN A 587 27.03 -21.98 2.32
N ILE A 588 26.53 -22.37 1.15
CA ILE A 588 25.11 -22.22 0.81
C ILE A 588 24.40 -23.56 0.95
N TRP A 589 23.29 -23.52 1.70
CA TRP A 589 22.37 -24.63 1.87
C TRP A 589 20.96 -24.22 1.45
N ILE A 590 20.16 -25.18 1.00
CA ILE A 590 18.72 -25.00 0.78
C ILE A 590 18.00 -25.63 1.97
N MET A 591 17.15 -24.85 2.62
CA MET A 591 16.33 -25.30 3.74
C MET A 591 14.87 -25.41 3.28
N SER A 592 14.27 -26.59 3.49
CA SER A 592 12.87 -26.86 3.13
C SER A 592 12.14 -27.46 4.33
N PRO A 593 10.85 -27.17 4.54
CA PRO A 593 10.07 -27.82 5.58
C PRO A 593 9.90 -29.31 5.25
N GLU A 594 10.02 -30.19 6.24
CA GLU A 594 9.76 -31.62 6.01
C GLU A 594 8.27 -31.87 5.72
N PRO A 595 7.92 -32.77 4.77
CA PRO A 595 6.53 -33.00 4.37
C PRO A 595 5.58 -33.48 5.48
N VAL A 596 6.10 -33.95 6.62
CA VAL A 596 5.32 -34.63 7.68
C VAL A 596 5.34 -33.85 9.01
N SER A 597 6.13 -32.77 9.13
CA SER A 597 6.19 -31.98 10.38
C SER A 597 6.72 -30.56 10.15
N ASP A 598 5.97 -29.55 10.63
CA ASP A 598 6.40 -28.14 10.70
C ASP A 598 7.61 -27.88 11.62
N LYS A 599 8.10 -28.92 12.32
CA LYS A 599 9.21 -28.81 13.29
C LYS A 599 10.54 -29.40 12.80
N HIS A 600 10.55 -30.05 11.65
CA HIS A 600 11.75 -30.67 11.10
C HIS A 600 12.05 -30.04 9.74
N TRP A 601 13.31 -29.68 9.53
CA TRP A 601 13.78 -28.94 8.37
C TRP A 601 14.79 -29.80 7.62
N ASP A 602 14.57 -30.01 6.33
CA ASP A 602 15.52 -30.69 5.45
C ASP A 602 16.55 -29.67 4.93
N LEU A 603 17.82 -29.94 5.20
CA LEU A 603 18.95 -29.11 4.81
C LEU A 603 19.78 -29.80 3.73
N ARG A 604 19.86 -29.17 2.55
CA ARG A 604 20.59 -29.72 1.40
C ARG A 604 21.76 -28.83 1.02
N TYR A 605 22.96 -29.40 0.96
CA TYR A 605 24.17 -28.66 0.60
C TYR A 605 24.25 -28.42 -0.91
N THR A 606 24.47 -27.18 -1.33
CA THR A 606 24.54 -26.82 -2.76
C THR A 606 25.92 -26.99 -3.38
N THR A 607 26.94 -27.38 -2.61
CA THR A 607 28.38 -27.37 -2.98
C THR A 607 28.96 -26.00 -3.30
N LYS A 608 28.17 -24.93 -3.19
CA LYS A 608 28.58 -23.57 -3.53
C LYS A 608 29.04 -22.81 -2.29
N ILE A 609 29.97 -21.90 -2.52
CA ILE A 609 30.52 -21.02 -1.50
C ILE A 609 30.49 -19.60 -2.07
N VAL A 610 29.92 -18.67 -1.30
CA VAL A 610 29.90 -17.24 -1.62
C VAL A 610 30.92 -16.54 -0.73
N ARG A 611 31.77 -15.71 -1.33
CA ARG A 611 32.76 -14.90 -0.60
C ARG A 611 32.31 -13.45 -0.64
N LEU A 612 32.15 -12.87 0.53
CA LEU A 612 31.66 -11.52 0.73
C LEU A 612 32.80 -10.70 1.35
N ALA A 613 33.39 -9.79 0.57
CA ALA A 613 34.55 -8.98 1.01
C ALA A 613 34.18 -7.99 2.13
N GLU A 614 35.13 -7.62 2.99
CA GLU A 614 34.96 -6.47 3.90
C GLU A 614 34.84 -5.19 3.08
N LYS A 615 33.94 -4.28 3.52
CA LYS A 615 33.77 -2.96 2.93
C LYS A 615 34.76 -1.98 3.54
#